data_AF-A0A3Q3NCJ3-F1
#
_entry.id   AF-A0A3Q3NCJ3-F1
#
_cell.length_a   1.000
_cell.length_b   1.000
_cell.length_c   1.000
_cell.angle_alpha   90.00
_cell.angle_beta   90.00
_cell.angle_gamma   90.00
#
_symmetry.space_group_name_H-M   'P 1'
#
loop_
_entity.id
_entity.type
_entity.pdbx_description
1 polymer ?
#
loop_
_entity_poly.entity_id
_entity_poly.type
_entity_poly.pdbx_seq_one_letter_code
_entity_poly.pdbx_strand_id
1 'polypeptide(L)' 'MAAVRAELMYRDGQREKLSVKVENNLNSLINGIQELNVNVSRILSELVEREKEEEDDSDEDDEPEEPPKS' A
#
# COMPACT_ATOMS: atom_id res chain seq x y z
N MET A 1 -22.95 -5.98 -16.59
CA MET A 1 -22.80 -5.41 -15.24
C MET A 1 -21.82 -4.26 -15.31
N ALA A 2 -22.14 -3.11 -14.72
CA ALA A 2 -21.24 -1.96 -14.67
C ALA A 2 -20.21 -2.15 -13.54
N ALA A 3 -19.07 -1.48 -13.64
CA ALA A 3 -18.04 -1.50 -12.61
C ALA A 3 -17.27 -0.18 -12.60
N VAL A 4 -16.86 0.24 -11.41
CA VAL A 4 -15.87 1.32 -11.20
C VAL A 4 -14.51 0.67 -11.07
N ARG A 5 -13.50 1.19 -11.76
CA ARG A 5 -12.18 0.58 -11.86
C ARG A 5 -11.08 1.57 -11.50
N ALA A 6 -10.02 1.09 -10.86
CA ALA A 6 -8.76 1.79 -10.69
C ALA A 6 -7.61 0.91 -11.15
N GLU A 7 -6.50 1.53 -11.55
CA GLU A 7 -5.24 0.87 -11.85
C GLU A 7 -4.14 1.59 -11.07
N LEU A 8 -3.37 0.81 -10.31
CA LEU A 8 -2.14 1.25 -9.64
C LEU A 8 -0.96 0.79 -10.49
N MET A 9 0.01 1.67 -10.69
CA MET A 9 1.28 1.33 -11.35
C MET A 9 2.40 1.51 -10.35
N TYR A 10 3.11 0.43 -10.07
CA TYR A 10 4.25 0.38 -9.18
C TYR A 10 5.52 0.87 -9.87
N ARG A 11 6.55 1.22 -9.08
CA ARG A 11 7.83 1.73 -9.58
C ARG A 11 8.59 0.70 -10.43
N ASP A 12 8.39 -0.59 -10.16
CA ASP A 12 8.94 -1.71 -10.93
C ASP A 12 8.17 -1.98 -12.24
N GLY A 13 7.16 -1.16 -12.54
CA GLY A 13 6.31 -1.29 -13.73
C GLY A 13 5.18 -2.30 -13.60
N GLN A 14 5.07 -3.02 -12.47
CA GLN A 14 3.93 -3.88 -12.20
C GLN A 14 2.65 -3.04 -12.09
N ARG A 15 1.51 -3.66 -12.45
CA ARG A 15 0.20 -3.00 -12.39
C ARG A 15 -0.79 -3.83 -11.61
N GLU A 16 -1.52 -3.18 -10.73
CA GLU A 16 -2.61 -3.78 -9.99
C GLU A 16 -3.94 -3.15 -10.39
N LYS A 17 -4.91 -3.99 -10.75
CA LYS A 17 -6.23 -3.55 -11.20
C LYS A 17 -7.27 -3.85 -10.13
N LEU A 18 -7.99 -2.80 -9.76
CA LEU A 18 -9.09 -2.86 -8.81
C LEU A 18 -10.40 -2.66 -9.56
N SER A 19 -11.43 -3.43 -9.20
CA SER A 19 -12.73 -3.36 -9.84
C SER A 19 -13.83 -3.61 -8.81
N VAL A 20 -14.67 -2.60 -8.58
CA VAL A 20 -15.87 -2.71 -7.75
C VAL A 20 -17.08 -2.80 -8.69
N LYS A 21 -17.86 -3.88 -8.55
CA LYS A 21 -19.09 -4.06 -9.34
C LYS A 21 -20.16 -3.12 -8.81
N VAL A 22 -20.89 -2.47 -9.72
CA VAL A 22 -21.98 -1.56 -9.35
C VAL A 22 -23.24 -1.88 -10.15
N GLU A 23 -24.38 -1.53 -9.55
CA GLU A 23 -25.69 -1.58 -10.19
C GLU A 23 -25.94 -0.31 -11.03
N ASN A 24 -26.98 -0.34 -11.86
CA ASN A 24 -27.35 0.79 -12.71
C ASN A 24 -28.18 1.84 -11.94
N ASN A 25 -27.65 2.33 -10.82
CA ASN A 25 -28.24 3.42 -10.06
C ASN A 25 -27.16 4.28 -9.37
N LEU A 26 -27.50 5.54 -9.09
CA LEU A 26 -26.55 6.52 -8.57
C LEU A 26 -26.03 6.16 -7.18
N ASN A 27 -26.85 5.61 -6.30
CA ASN A 27 -26.43 5.22 -4.96
C ASN A 27 -25.37 4.11 -5.01
N SER A 28 -25.58 3.09 -5.85
CA SER A 28 -24.61 2.03 -6.06
C SER A 28 -23.30 2.56 -6.65
N LEU A 29 -23.36 3.53 -7.56
CA LEU A 29 -22.17 4.18 -8.11
C LEU A 29 -21.38 4.95 -7.03
N ILE A 30 -22.07 5.74 -6.20
CA ILE A 30 -21.45 6.50 -5.10
C ILE A 30 -20.76 5.55 -4.12
N ASN A 31 -21.48 4.49 -3.69
CA ASN A 31 -20.92 3.49 -2.79
C ASN A 31 -19.73 2.77 -3.42
N GLY A 32 -19.80 2.43 -4.71
CA GLY A 32 -18.69 1.79 -5.42
C GLY A 32 -17.45 2.67 -5.52
N ILE A 33 -17.60 3.98 -5.68
CA ILE A 33 -16.49 4.94 -5.64
C ILE A 33 -15.88 5.03 -4.23
N GLN A 34 -16.72 5.09 -3.19
CA GLN A 34 -16.25 5.12 -1.81
C GLN A 34 -15.49 3.85 -1.43
N GLU A 35 -16.02 2.68 -1.79
CA GLU A 35 -15.36 1.39 -1.58
C GLU A 35 -14.01 1.33 -2.32
N LEU A 36 -13.97 1.77 -3.58
CA LEU A 36 -12.73 1.82 -4.35
C LEU A 36 -11.69 2.73 -3.69
N ASN A 37 -12.10 3.90 -3.18
CA ASN A 37 -11.20 4.80 -2.46
C ASN A 37 -10.64 4.16 -1.18
N VAL A 38 -11.48 3.49 -0.39
CA VAL A 38 -11.02 2.79 0.83
C VAL A 38 -10.01 1.71 0.47
N ASN A 39 -10.30 0.90 -0.56
CA ASN A 39 -9.41 -0.16 -1.00
C ASN A 39 -8.06 0.37 -1.49
N VAL A 40 -8.06 1.43 -2.31
CA VAL A 40 -6.84 2.09 -2.79
C VAL A 40 -6.04 2.66 -1.62
N SER A 41 -6.68 3.40 -0.71
CA SER A 41 -6.00 3.97 0.45
C SER A 41 -5.36 2.90 1.33
N ARG A 42 -6.05 1.77 1.55
CA ARG A 42 -5.48 0.65 2.31
C ARG A 42 -4.23 0.10 1.64
N ILE A 43 -4.27 -0.18 0.34
CA ILE A 43 -3.12 -0.69 -0.41
C ILE A 43 -1.94 0.28 -0.32
N LEU A 44 -2.18 1.58 -0.48
CA LEU A 44 -1.13 2.58 -0.38
C LEU A 44 -0.54 2.66 1.04
N SER A 45 -1.36 2.56 2.09
CA SER A 45 -0.87 2.49 3.47
C SER A 45 0.00 1.26 3.72
N GLU A 46 -0.44 0.08 3.27
CA GLU A 46 0.32 -1.16 3.41
C GLU A 46 1.69 -1.08 2.70
N LEU A 47 1.77 -0.41 1.54
CA LEU A 47 3.05 -0.20 0.83
C LEU A 47 4.00 0.71 1.61
N VAL A 48 3.47 1.77 2.22
CA VAL A 48 4.27 2.67 3.06
C VAL A 48 4.75 1.96 4.33
N GLU A 49 3.92 1.09 4.92
CA GLU A 49 4.32 0.29 6.07
C GLU A 49 5.46 -0.69 5.72
N ARG A 50 5.34 -1.40 4.59
CA ARG A 50 6.41 -2.29 4.10
C ARG A 50 7.73 -1.55 3.82
N GLU A 51 7.66 -0.37 3.22
CA GLU A 51 8.86 0.44 2.95
C GLU A 51 9.57 0.87 4.25
N LYS A 52 8.83 1.09 5.34
CA LYS A 52 9.42 1.41 6.65
C LYS A 52 10.07 0.21 7.33
N GLU A 53 9.44 -0.97 7.25
CA GLU A 53 9.98 -2.20 7.82
C GLU A 53 11.31 -2.60 7.15
N GLU A 54 11.45 -2.37 5.84
CA GLU A 54 12.71 -2.62 5.13
C GLU A 54 13.86 -1.66 5.51
N GLU A 55 13.58 -0.47 6.04
CA GLU A 55 14.62 0.47 6.51
C GLU A 55 15.12 0.13 7.92
N ASP A 56 14.25 -0.34 8.83
CA ASP A 56 14.59 -0.64 10.24
C ASP A 56 15.42 -1.92 10.43
N ASP A 57 15.39 -2.86 9.48
CA ASP A 57 16.19 -4.12 9.54
C ASP A 57 17.67 -3.93 9.15
N SER A 58 18.13 -2.68 8.95
CA SER A 58 19.51 -2.36 8.53
C SER A 58 20.46 -1.93 9.66
N ASP A 59 20.00 -1.87 10.91
CA ASP A 59 20.77 -1.42 12.09
C ASP A 59 21.05 -2.54 13.12
N GLU A 60 21.70 -3.65 12.72
CA GLU A 60 22.36 -4.59 13.65
C GLU A 60 23.81 -4.85 13.21
N ASP A 61 24.73 -3.93 13.53
CA ASP A 61 26.15 -4.25 13.81
C ASP A 61 26.87 -3.03 14.42
N ASP A 62 26.51 -2.66 15.64
CA ASP A 62 27.38 -1.84 16.50
C ASP A 62 27.95 -2.78 17.59
N GLU A 63 29.03 -3.49 17.25
CA GLU A 63 29.88 -4.18 18.24
C GLU A 63 30.39 -3.11 19.23
N PRO A 64 30.15 -3.25 20.55
CA PRO A 64 30.67 -2.29 21.51
C PRO A 64 32.20 -2.46 21.62
N GLU A 65 32.96 -1.48 21.12
CA GLU A 65 34.41 -1.41 21.36
C GLU A 65 34.69 -1.34 22.86
N GLU A 66 35.26 -2.41 23.45
CA GLU A 66 35.75 -2.37 24.82
C GLU A 66 36.90 -1.35 24.94
N PRO A 67 36.84 -0.39 25.89
CA PRO A 67 37.91 0.58 26.05
C PRO A 67 39.21 -0.10 26.54
N PRO A 68 40.39 0.36 26.07
CA PRO A 68 41.66 -0.26 26.41
C PRO A 68 41.95 -0.12 27.91
N LYS A 69 42.18 -1.25 28.58
CA LYS A 69 42.60 -1.32 29.98
C LYS A 69 43.99 -0.68 30.13
N SER A 70 44.09 0.35 30.96
CA SER A 70 45.37 0.89 31.48
C SER A 70 45.74 0.25 32.80
#